data_AF-A0A959STW3-F1
#
_entry.id   AF-A0A959STW3-F1
#
_cell.length_a   1.000
_cell.length_b   1.000
_cell.length_c   1.000
_cell.angle_alpha   90.00
_cell.angle_beta   90.00
_cell.angle_gamma   90.00
#
_symmetry.space_group_name_H-M   'P 1'
#
loop_
_entity.id
_entity.type
_entity.pdbx_description
1 polymer ?
#
loop_
_entity_poly.entity_id
_entity_poly.type
_entity_poly.pdbx_seq_one_letter_code
_entity_poly.pdbx_strand_id
1 'polypeptide(L)'
;MKQDISKETDNTQDNNDDLYERFSITIDKGQEPLRIDKFLMQRLEGATRNKLQQAINLGLVHVNNKDVRPNYKVKPGDNIIIYSDMHPDETDIVPEKMDLNIVYEDEHLMIIYKPAGMVVHPGSGNYTGTLLNGVAYYLQQQNPSINEDVLPRFGLVHRIDKNTSGLLLLAKSDKAMK
;
A
#
# COMPACT_ATOMS: atom_id res chain seq x y z
N MET A 1 22.33 8.77 -48.19
CA MET A 1 21.30 7.79 -47.79
C MET A 1 21.75 7.20 -46.46
N LYS A 2 20.98 7.45 -45.38
CA LYS A 2 21.20 7.12 -43.95
C LYS A 2 22.35 7.92 -43.29
N GLN A 3 22.18 8.98 -42.50
CA GLN A 3 21.22 9.40 -41.47
C GLN A 3 21.11 8.47 -40.24
N ASP A 4 21.40 9.11 -39.11
CA ASP A 4 20.96 8.88 -37.72
C ASP A 4 21.73 7.88 -36.85
N ILE A 5 22.70 8.43 -36.11
CA ILE A 5 23.02 8.01 -34.74
C ILE A 5 22.68 9.19 -33.84
N SER A 6 21.48 9.12 -33.25
CA SER A 6 21.04 9.88 -32.09
C SER A 6 21.25 8.96 -30.87
N LYS A 7 21.46 9.40 -29.63
CA LYS A 7 21.02 10.60 -28.94
C LYS A 7 22.03 10.95 -27.84
N GLU A 8 22.24 12.25 -27.69
CA GLU A 8 22.75 12.86 -26.46
C GLU A 8 21.77 12.61 -25.30
N THR A 9 22.38 12.57 -24.12
CA THR A 9 21.84 12.68 -22.77
C THR A 9 20.49 13.38 -22.64
N ASP A 10 19.58 12.75 -21.91
CA ASP A 10 18.76 13.49 -20.95
C ASP A 10 18.64 12.66 -19.67
N ASN A 11 19.36 13.12 -18.66
CA ASN A 11 19.35 12.61 -17.31
C ASN A 11 18.46 13.57 -16.52
N THR A 12 17.15 13.44 -16.71
CA THR A 12 16.13 14.14 -15.93
C THR A 12 15.44 13.11 -15.04
N GLN A 13 15.96 12.96 -13.82
CA GLN A 13 15.14 12.43 -12.73
C GLN A 13 14.10 13.51 -12.40
N ASP A 14 12.96 13.46 -13.09
CA ASP A 14 11.75 14.17 -12.69
C ASP A 14 11.30 13.61 -11.34
N ASN A 15 11.58 14.36 -10.27
CA ASN A 15 10.82 14.25 -9.03
C ASN A 15 9.44 14.86 -9.28
N ASN A 16 8.55 14.12 -9.93
CA ASN A 16 7.13 14.45 -9.90
C ASN A 16 6.57 13.98 -8.55
N ASP A 17 6.34 14.95 -7.65
CA ASP A 17 5.48 14.80 -6.47
C ASP A 17 4.02 14.66 -6.94
N ASP A 18 3.71 13.58 -7.66
CA ASP A 18 2.36 13.31 -8.13
C ASP A 18 1.46 12.98 -6.92
N LEU A 19 0.51 13.87 -6.63
CA LEU A 19 -0.49 13.66 -5.58
C LEU A 19 -1.68 12.89 -6.15
N TYR A 20 -1.96 11.71 -5.59
CA TYR A 20 -3.05 10.84 -5.99
C TYR A 20 -4.28 11.04 -5.12
N GLU A 21 -5.44 11.29 -5.73
CA GLU A 21 -6.71 11.35 -5.00
C GLU A 21 -7.07 9.97 -4.43
N ARG A 22 -7.18 9.87 -3.10
CA ARG A 22 -7.53 8.63 -2.39
C ARG A 22 -8.95 8.63 -1.86
N PHE A 23 -9.50 9.80 -1.56
CA PHE A 23 -10.84 9.93 -1.00
C PHE A 23 -11.42 11.30 -1.32
N SER A 24 -12.70 11.33 -1.71
CA SER A 24 -13.45 12.56 -1.95
C SER A 24 -14.84 12.45 -1.36
N ILE A 25 -15.27 13.50 -0.65
CA ILE A 25 -16.59 13.58 -0.05
C ILE A 25 -17.13 15.01 -0.10
N THR A 26 -18.40 15.14 -0.45
CA THR A 26 -19.15 16.40 -0.30
C THR A 26 -20.01 16.33 0.95
N ILE A 27 -19.96 17.37 1.78
CA ILE A 27 -20.63 17.38 3.08
C ILE A 27 -22.12 17.68 2.94
N ASP A 28 -22.93 16.89 3.63
CA ASP A 28 -24.39 16.99 3.63
C ASP A 28 -24.89 18.31 4.22
N LYS A 29 -26.05 18.77 3.71
CA LYS A 29 -26.67 20.05 4.07
C LYS A 29 -26.98 20.22 5.58
N GLY A 30 -27.10 19.12 6.33
CA GLY A 30 -27.41 19.10 7.76
C GLY A 30 -26.21 18.86 8.68
N GLN A 31 -24.98 18.88 8.17
CA GLN A 31 -23.79 18.66 8.99
C GLN A 31 -23.52 19.86 9.91
N GLU A 32 -23.62 19.63 11.22
CA GLU A 32 -23.19 20.61 12.22
C GLU A 32 -21.68 20.86 12.16
N PRO A 33 -21.20 22.09 12.46
CA PRO A 33 -19.79 22.41 12.42
C PRO A 33 -18.94 21.50 13.30
N LEU A 34 -18.11 20.67 12.65
CA LEU A 34 -17.24 19.70 13.31
C LEU A 34 -15.81 19.91 12.85
N ARG A 35 -14.83 19.70 13.75
CA ARG A 35 -13.43 19.73 13.33
C ARG A 35 -13.18 18.66 12.26
N ILE A 36 -12.39 19.00 11.24
CA ILE A 36 -12.13 18.14 10.09
C ILE A 36 -11.52 16.79 10.48
N ASP A 37 -10.59 16.76 11.45
CA ASP A 37 -10.00 15.50 11.93
C ASP A 37 -11.07 14.58 12.52
N LYS A 38 -11.99 15.12 13.33
CA LYS A 38 -13.10 14.36 13.92
C LYS A 38 -14.14 13.94 12.89
N PHE A 39 -14.43 14.80 11.91
CA PHE A 39 -15.35 14.47 10.81
C PHE A 39 -14.81 13.30 9.97
N LEU A 40 -13.55 13.35 9.57
CA LEU A 40 -12.94 12.33 8.72
C LEU A 40 -12.78 10.98 9.44
N MET A 41 -12.46 10.96 10.74
CA MET A 41 -12.43 9.71 11.53
C MET A 41 -13.78 8.98 11.57
N GLN A 42 -14.91 9.69 11.40
CA GLN A 42 -16.24 9.07 11.37
C GLN A 42 -16.60 8.49 9.99
N ARG A 43 -15.83 8.81 8.94
CA ARG A 43 -16.13 8.42 7.55
C ARG A 43 -15.06 7.53 6.93
N LEU A 44 -13.84 7.56 7.44
CA LEU A 44 -12.72 6.75 6.98
C LEU A 44 -12.45 5.63 7.97
N GLU A 45 -12.65 4.39 7.52
CA GLU A 45 -12.29 3.22 8.31
C GLU A 45 -10.77 3.18 8.56
N GLY A 46 -10.37 2.89 9.80
CA GLY A 46 -8.96 2.78 10.19
C GLY A 46 -8.19 4.12 10.25
N ALA A 47 -8.81 5.26 9.96
CA ALA A 47 -8.17 6.56 10.10
C ALA A 47 -7.95 6.92 11.57
N THR A 48 -6.70 7.18 11.94
CA THR A 48 -6.34 7.67 13.28
C THR A 48 -6.21 9.20 13.26
N ARG A 49 -6.47 9.82 14.41
CA ARG A 49 -6.33 11.27 14.58
C ARG A 49 -4.94 11.78 14.19
N ASN A 50 -3.88 11.08 14.61
CA ASN A 50 -2.51 11.49 14.32
C ASN A 50 -2.21 11.44 12.82
N LYS A 51 -2.63 10.37 12.12
CA LYS A 51 -2.45 10.25 10.67
C LYS A 51 -3.16 11.38 9.92
N LEU A 52 -4.40 11.68 10.28
CA LEU A 52 -5.15 12.77 9.65
C LEU A 52 -4.54 14.13 9.91
N GLN A 53 -4.09 14.41 11.14
CA GLN A 53 -3.43 15.68 11.43
C GLN A 53 -2.10 15.83 10.69
N GLN A 54 -1.33 14.75 10.56
CA GLN A 54 -0.12 14.74 9.74
C GLN A 54 -0.44 15.02 8.27
N ALA A 55 -1.43 14.33 7.69
CA ALA A 55 -1.86 14.55 6.31
C ALA A 55 -2.31 16.01 6.08
N ILE A 56 -3.09 16.58 6.99
CA ILE A 56 -3.51 18.00 6.92
C ILE A 56 -2.29 18.94 6.97
N ASN A 57 -1.33 18.68 7.87
CA ASN A 57 -0.12 19.50 7.98
C ASN A 57 0.81 19.39 6.77
N LEU A 58 0.77 18.25 6.06
CA LEU A 58 1.51 18.00 4.83
C LEU A 58 0.81 18.57 3.58
N GLY A 59 -0.35 19.22 3.72
CA GLY A 59 -1.11 19.73 2.56
C GLY A 59 -1.82 18.65 1.74
N LEU A 60 -1.97 17.44 2.30
CA LEU A 60 -2.62 16.32 1.62
C LEU A 60 -4.14 16.32 1.78
N VAL A 61 -4.72 17.25 2.54
CA VAL A 61 -6.17 17.33 2.75
C VAL A 61 -6.67 18.71 2.32
N HIS A 62 -7.46 18.73 1.26
CA HIS A 62 -8.02 19.95 0.69
C HIS A 62 -9.49 20.08 1.01
N VAL A 63 -9.94 21.32 1.22
CA VAL A 63 -11.36 21.66 1.29
C VAL A 63 -11.64 22.74 0.24
N ASN A 64 -12.51 22.43 -0.72
CA ASN A 64 -12.82 23.28 -1.87
C ASN A 64 -11.53 23.70 -2.62
N ASN A 65 -10.66 22.73 -2.91
CA ASN A 65 -9.37 22.88 -3.61
C ASN A 65 -8.36 23.79 -2.90
N LYS A 66 -8.40 23.87 -1.56
CA LYS A 66 -7.47 24.66 -0.75
C LYS A 66 -6.98 23.87 0.46
N ASP A 67 -5.71 24.04 0.81
CA ASP A 67 -5.16 23.54 2.06
C ASP A 67 -5.91 24.11 3.26
N VAL A 68 -6.05 23.27 4.29
CA VAL A 68 -6.70 23.66 5.55
C VAL A 68 -5.80 23.37 6.74
N ARG A 69 -6.09 24.04 7.86
CA ARG A 69 -5.42 23.76 9.14
C ARG A 69 -6.15 22.64 9.89
N PRO A 70 -5.48 21.90 10.81
CA PRO A 70 -6.12 20.83 11.57
C PRO A 70 -7.33 21.26 12.44
N ASN A 71 -7.48 22.54 12.70
CA ASN A 71 -8.60 23.11 13.45
C ASN A 71 -9.77 23.56 12.57
N TYR A 72 -9.71 23.34 11.25
CA TYR A 72 -10.78 23.68 10.32
C TYR A 72 -12.09 23.01 10.75
N LYS A 73 -13.17 23.79 10.79
CA LYS A 73 -14.51 23.28 11.05
C LYS A 73 -15.24 23.14 9.73
N VAL A 74 -15.63 21.92 9.43
CA VAL A 74 -16.33 21.57 8.20
C VAL A 74 -17.70 22.21 8.15
N LYS A 75 -18.16 22.55 6.95
CA LYS A 75 -19.44 23.21 6.69
C LYS A 75 -20.27 22.38 5.70
N PRO A 76 -21.60 22.49 5.77
CA PRO A 76 -22.48 21.97 4.75
C PRO A 76 -22.06 22.42 3.34
N GLY A 77 -21.93 21.48 2.41
CA GLY A 77 -21.54 21.72 1.02
C GLY A 77 -20.03 21.82 0.77
N ASP A 78 -19.18 21.74 1.79
CA ASP A 78 -17.73 21.62 1.56
C ASP A 78 -17.42 20.33 0.77
N ASN A 79 -16.54 20.44 -0.21
CA ASN A 79 -15.94 19.28 -0.87
C ASN A 79 -14.55 19.03 -0.26
N ILE A 80 -14.37 17.87 0.38
CA ILE A 80 -13.10 17.45 0.96
C ILE A 80 -12.46 16.42 0.04
N ILE A 81 -11.19 16.65 -0.32
CA ILE A 81 -10.35 15.71 -1.07
C ILE A 81 -9.13 15.36 -0.21
N ILE A 82 -8.81 14.08 -0.12
CA ILE A 82 -7.59 13.58 0.52
C ILE A 82 -6.69 12.99 -0.56
N TYR A 83 -5.51 13.56 -0.67
CA TYR A 83 -4.44 13.10 -1.51
C TYR A 83 -3.50 12.16 -0.75
N SER A 84 -2.74 11.39 -1.51
CA SER A 84 -1.56 10.69 -1.04
C SER A 84 -0.43 10.93 -2.03
N ASP A 85 0.75 11.15 -1.49
CA ASP A 85 2.03 11.13 -2.19
C ASP A 85 2.50 9.72 -2.58
N MET A 86 1.78 8.68 -2.13
CA MET A 86 2.05 7.29 -2.51
C MET A 86 1.23 6.91 -3.72
N HIS A 87 1.90 6.40 -4.74
CA HIS A 87 1.25 5.80 -5.91
C HIS A 87 0.26 4.71 -5.46
N PRO A 88 -0.92 4.56 -6.09
CA PRO A 88 -1.86 3.46 -5.81
C PRO A 88 -1.15 2.10 -5.72
N ASP A 89 -0.27 1.85 -6.68
CA ASP A 89 0.51 0.62 -6.85
C ASP A 89 1.64 0.42 -5.82
N GLU A 90 1.98 1.41 -4.97
CA GLU A 90 3.05 1.24 -3.96
C GLU A 90 2.72 0.22 -2.86
N THR A 91 1.46 -0.20 -2.75
CA THR A 91 1.05 -1.31 -1.86
C THR A 91 1.00 -2.67 -2.55
N ASP A 92 1.14 -2.71 -3.87
CA ASP A 92 1.00 -3.93 -4.63
C ASP A 92 2.18 -4.86 -4.38
N ILE A 93 1.91 -6.17 -4.31
CA ILE A 93 2.97 -7.15 -4.15
C ILE A 93 3.57 -7.43 -5.53
N VAL A 94 4.62 -6.69 -5.85
CA VAL A 94 5.42 -6.93 -7.06
C VAL A 94 6.30 -8.18 -6.85
N PRO A 95 6.24 -9.20 -7.74
CA PRO A 95 7.07 -10.39 -7.65
C PRO A 95 8.57 -10.07 -7.77
N GLU A 96 9.36 -10.53 -6.80
CA GLU A 96 10.82 -10.36 -6.79
C GLU A 96 11.55 -11.70 -6.61
N LYS A 97 12.57 -11.96 -7.42
CA LYS A 97 13.39 -13.15 -7.26
C LYS A 97 14.20 -13.05 -5.96
N MET A 98 13.96 -13.98 -5.03
CA MET A 98 14.63 -14.07 -3.74
C MET A 98 14.82 -15.53 -3.33
N ASP A 99 15.91 -15.84 -2.65
CA ASP A 99 16.11 -17.14 -2.02
C ASP A 99 15.22 -17.26 -0.78
N LEU A 100 14.25 -18.17 -0.84
CA LEU A 100 13.34 -18.47 0.27
C LEU A 100 13.79 -19.71 1.02
N ASN A 101 13.80 -19.65 2.35
CA ASN A 101 14.03 -20.81 3.20
C ASN A 101 12.72 -21.58 3.43
N ILE A 102 12.30 -22.34 2.41
CA ILE A 102 11.10 -23.17 2.45
C ILE A 102 11.43 -24.46 3.24
N VAL A 103 10.82 -24.60 4.41
CA VAL A 103 11.03 -25.74 5.33
C VAL A 103 10.11 -26.90 4.97
N TYR A 104 8.92 -26.59 4.45
CA TYR A 104 7.93 -27.58 4.01
C TYR A 104 7.06 -26.97 2.91
N GLU A 105 6.67 -27.78 1.93
CA GLU A 105 5.72 -27.37 0.89
C GLU A 105 4.96 -28.59 0.35
N ASP A 106 3.65 -28.44 0.23
CA ASP A 106 2.78 -29.36 -0.50
C ASP A 106 1.81 -28.60 -1.44
N GLU A 107 0.76 -29.27 -1.89
CA GLU A 107 -0.26 -28.68 -2.77
C GLU A 107 -1.09 -27.57 -2.07
N HIS A 108 -1.24 -27.64 -0.75
CA HIS A 108 -2.16 -26.81 0.02
C HIS A 108 -1.45 -25.81 0.94
N LEU A 109 -0.27 -26.12 1.43
CA LEU A 109 0.45 -25.36 2.45
C LEU A 109 1.93 -25.20 2.12
N MET A 110 2.50 -24.12 2.62
CA MET A 110 3.93 -23.86 2.59
C MET A 110 4.36 -23.28 3.93
N ILE A 111 5.48 -23.76 4.46
CA ILE A 111 6.10 -23.25 5.69
C ILE A 111 7.45 -22.66 5.31
N ILE A 112 7.63 -21.37 5.59
CA ILE A 112 8.87 -20.65 5.33
C ILE A 112 9.48 -20.20 6.65
N TYR A 113 10.79 -20.39 6.80
CA TYR A 113 11.55 -19.72 7.85
C TYR A 113 11.89 -18.29 7.43
N LYS A 114 11.38 -17.30 8.17
CA LYS A 114 11.74 -15.90 7.99
C LYS A 114 12.85 -15.49 8.96
N PRO A 115 13.99 -14.97 8.49
CA PRO A 115 15.01 -14.41 9.37
C PRO A 115 14.55 -13.10 10.03
N ALA A 116 15.19 -12.74 11.14
CA ALA A 116 15.05 -11.39 11.72
C ALA A 116 15.66 -10.34 10.76
N GLY A 117 15.07 -9.15 10.71
CA GLY A 117 15.44 -8.07 9.80
C GLY A 117 14.60 -8.02 8.52
N MET A 118 13.96 -9.13 8.12
CA MET A 118 13.11 -9.21 6.93
C MET A 118 11.66 -8.81 7.24
N VAL A 119 11.08 -7.96 6.40
CA VAL A 119 9.66 -7.56 6.46
C VAL A 119 8.80 -8.60 5.76
N VAL A 120 7.60 -8.86 6.28
CA VAL A 120 6.70 -9.90 5.75
C VAL A 120 5.93 -9.43 4.52
N HIS A 121 5.30 -8.26 4.58
CA HIS A 121 4.37 -7.75 3.57
C HIS A 121 4.76 -6.32 3.21
N PRO A 122 4.65 -5.93 1.92
CA PRO A 122 4.85 -4.54 1.50
C PRO A 122 4.04 -3.55 2.32
N GLY A 123 4.62 -2.39 2.60
CA GLY A 123 3.93 -1.32 3.31
C GLY A 123 4.82 -0.11 3.48
N SER A 124 4.31 0.91 4.17
CA SER A 124 5.01 2.19 4.36
C SER A 124 6.49 2.01 4.74
N GLY A 125 7.37 2.51 3.87
CA GLY A 125 8.83 2.45 4.02
C GLY A 125 9.48 1.09 3.72
N ASN A 126 8.74 0.06 3.31
CA ASN A 126 9.25 -1.25 2.87
C ASN A 126 8.32 -1.81 1.77
N TYR A 127 8.34 -1.20 0.58
CA TYR A 127 7.46 -1.55 -0.54
C TYR A 127 7.94 -2.78 -1.33
N THR A 128 9.25 -3.01 -1.33
CA THR A 128 9.95 -4.08 -2.05
C THR A 128 10.84 -4.88 -1.10
N GLY A 129 11.39 -5.99 -1.57
CA GLY A 129 12.33 -6.82 -0.81
C GLY A 129 11.73 -7.47 0.44
N THR A 130 10.40 -7.60 0.49
CA THR A 130 9.70 -8.29 1.57
C THR A 130 9.55 -9.78 1.26
N LEU A 131 9.22 -10.57 2.28
CA LEU A 131 8.97 -12.00 2.12
C LEU A 131 7.91 -12.28 1.06
N LEU A 132 6.83 -11.49 1.03
CA LEU A 132 5.76 -11.70 0.07
C LEU A 132 6.14 -11.36 -1.38
N ASN A 133 7.08 -10.43 -1.62
CA ASN A 133 7.62 -10.22 -2.96
C ASN A 133 8.32 -11.50 -3.46
N GLY A 134 9.10 -12.14 -2.58
CA GLY A 134 9.76 -13.43 -2.85
C GLY A 134 8.77 -14.57 -3.09
N VAL A 135 7.76 -14.69 -2.21
CA VAL A 135 6.71 -15.72 -2.32
C VAL A 135 5.92 -15.56 -3.62
N ALA A 136 5.54 -14.34 -3.97
CA ALA A 136 4.82 -14.04 -5.20
C ALA A 136 5.59 -14.53 -6.42
N TYR A 137 6.88 -14.21 -6.50
CA TYR A 137 7.75 -14.69 -7.58
C TYR A 137 7.80 -16.21 -7.63
N TYR A 138 8.06 -16.85 -6.48
CA TYR A 138 8.20 -18.29 -6.37
C TYR A 138 6.93 -19.04 -6.84
N LEU A 139 5.76 -18.63 -6.36
CA LEU A 139 4.49 -19.25 -6.74
C LEU A 139 4.15 -19.03 -8.22
N GLN A 140 4.46 -17.86 -8.77
CA GLN A 140 4.24 -17.59 -10.20
C GLN A 140 5.17 -18.39 -11.11
N GLN A 141 6.37 -18.78 -10.66
CA GLN A 141 7.21 -19.71 -11.42
C GLN A 141 6.58 -21.11 -11.50
N GLN A 142 5.82 -21.53 -10.48
CA GLN A 142 5.10 -22.81 -10.48
C GLN A 142 3.81 -22.72 -11.30
N ASN A 143 3.06 -21.63 -11.13
CA ASN A 143 1.83 -21.36 -11.85
C ASN A 143 1.68 -19.87 -12.17
N PRO A 144 1.89 -19.45 -13.44
CA PRO A 144 1.77 -18.05 -13.86
C PRO A 144 0.40 -17.41 -13.65
N SER A 145 -0.65 -18.20 -13.42
CA SER A 145 -2.00 -17.68 -13.16
C SER A 145 -2.19 -17.18 -11.72
N ILE A 146 -1.23 -17.39 -10.81
CA ILE A 146 -1.34 -16.94 -9.42
C ILE A 146 -1.10 -15.43 -9.35
N ASN A 147 -2.07 -14.70 -8.82
CA ASN A 147 -2.02 -13.27 -8.52
C ASN A 147 -2.87 -12.98 -7.27
N GLU A 148 -2.96 -11.71 -6.86
CA GLU A 148 -3.68 -11.32 -5.64
C GLU A 148 -5.20 -11.55 -5.72
N ASP A 149 -5.79 -11.60 -6.91
CA ASP A 149 -7.23 -11.92 -7.09
C ASP A 149 -7.51 -13.41 -6.86
N VAL A 150 -6.60 -14.28 -7.31
CA VAL A 150 -6.73 -15.74 -7.20
C VAL A 150 -6.30 -16.23 -5.81
N LEU A 151 -5.22 -15.67 -5.27
CA LEU A 151 -4.66 -16.03 -3.97
C LEU A 151 -4.32 -14.76 -3.19
N PRO A 152 -5.28 -14.21 -2.43
CA PRO A 152 -5.08 -12.97 -1.69
C PRO A 152 -3.83 -12.99 -0.81
N ARG A 153 -3.01 -11.94 -0.90
CA ARG A 153 -1.72 -11.81 -0.20
C ARG A 153 -0.81 -13.04 -0.37
N PHE A 154 -0.90 -13.73 -1.51
CA PHE A 154 -0.17 -14.95 -1.83
C PHE A 154 -0.20 -16.00 -0.71
N GLY A 155 -1.33 -16.14 -0.02
CA GLY A 155 -1.50 -17.18 0.98
C GLY A 155 -1.12 -16.79 2.40
N LEU A 156 -0.72 -15.54 2.67
CA LEU A 156 -0.33 -15.12 4.01
C LEU A 156 -1.50 -15.16 5.00
N VAL A 157 -1.43 -16.07 5.96
CA VAL A 157 -2.45 -16.23 7.02
C VAL A 157 -2.08 -15.52 8.32
N HIS A 158 -0.78 -15.30 8.58
CA HIS A 158 -0.31 -14.55 9.73
C HIS A 158 1.03 -13.87 9.44
N ARG A 159 1.41 -12.88 10.26
CA ARG A 159 2.71 -12.18 10.17
C ARG A 159 3.44 -12.21 11.51
N ILE A 160 4.75 -12.08 11.43
CA ILE A 160 5.63 -11.77 12.56
C ILE A 160 6.39 -10.47 12.25
N ASP A 161 6.82 -9.74 13.28
CA ASP A 161 7.47 -8.45 13.10
C ASP A 161 8.83 -8.55 12.40
N LYS A 162 9.30 -7.41 11.86
CA LYS A 162 10.56 -7.30 11.10
C LYS A 162 11.72 -7.97 11.84
N ASN A 163 11.89 -7.66 13.13
CA ASN A 163 12.99 -8.15 13.94
C ASN A 163 12.70 -9.47 14.66
N THR A 164 11.60 -10.14 14.32
CA THR A 164 11.25 -11.46 14.83
C THR A 164 11.56 -12.51 13.78
N SER A 165 12.36 -13.52 14.15
CA SER A 165 12.59 -14.71 13.33
C SER A 165 11.60 -15.81 13.66
N GLY A 166 11.25 -16.65 12.70
CA GLY A 166 10.40 -17.81 12.97
C GLY A 166 9.79 -18.43 11.72
N LEU A 167 8.99 -19.45 11.94
CA LEU A 167 8.22 -20.12 10.89
C LEU A 167 6.95 -19.32 10.58
N LEU A 168 6.66 -19.18 9.29
CA LEU A 168 5.42 -18.62 8.77
C LEU A 168 4.72 -19.69 7.94
N LEU A 169 3.44 -19.90 8.21
CA LEU A 169 2.57 -20.73 7.40
C LEU A 169 1.92 -19.88 6.31
N LEU A 170 1.86 -20.42 5.10
CA LEU A 170 1.15 -19.86 3.96
C LEU A 170 0.20 -20.90 3.37
N ALA A 171 -1.01 -20.47 3.02
CA ALA A 171 -2.01 -21.27 2.33
C ALA A 171 -1.84 -21.12 0.81
N LYS A 172 -1.69 -22.22 0.07
CA LYS A 172 -1.54 -22.24 -1.40
C LYS A 172 -2.86 -22.43 -2.16
N SER A 173 -3.98 -22.57 -1.46
CA SER A 173 -5.31 -22.71 -2.06
C SER A 173 -6.38 -22.00 -1.24
N ASP A 174 -7.47 -21.59 -1.88
CA ASP A 174 -8.64 -20.99 -1.23
C ASP A 174 -9.22 -21.90 -0.13
N LYS A 175 -9.23 -23.22 -0.37
CA LYS A 175 -9.69 -24.20 0.63
C LYS A 175 -8.81 -24.21 1.89
N ALA A 176 -7.50 -24.01 1.76
CA ALA A 176 -6.57 -23.98 2.89
C ALA A 176 -6.56 -22.61 3.61
N MET A 177 -7.09 -21.57 2.98
CA MET A 177 -7.18 -20.22 3.54
C MET A 177 -8.41 -20.02 4.43
N LYS A 178 -9.45 -20.83 4.23
CA LYS A 178 -10.73 -20.82 4.97
C LYS A 178 -10.69 -21.75 6.18
#